data_AF-A0A814X994-F1
#
_entry.id   AF-A0A814X994-F1
#
_cell.length_a   1.000
_cell.length_b   1.000
_cell.length_c   1.000
_cell.angle_alpha   90.00
_cell.angle_beta   90.00
_cell.angle_gamma   90.00
#
_symmetry.space_group_name_H-M   'P 1'
#
loop_
_entity.id
_entity.type
_entity.pdbx_description
1 polymer ?
#
loop_
_entity_poly.entity_id
_entity_poly.type
_entity_poly.pdbx_seq_one_letter_code
_entity_poly.pdbx_strand_id
1 'polypeptide(L)'
;IDFQTICFFKYHSIYGYVFARSGEALTKRLRSKAFQAILRQDMTFFDREENSIGALCTRLATEASVVQCATGVRFGLIFQHLFAMVAGILLGFACSWQLTLLMIVFLPLMLFGGFLQTRLTVYYSSKDKHILENAGKVCGNDFFFIMDSLYCSTEDRYGSHSKHPNSNAVDEIKLLL
;
A
#
# COMPACT_ATOMS: atom_id res chain seq x y z
N ILE A 1 18.27 37.23 13.81
CA ILE A 1 18.27 35.75 13.73
C ILE A 1 19.20 35.26 14.80
N ASP A 2 18.64 34.81 15.92
CA ASP A 2 19.39 34.56 17.16
C ASP A 2 20.28 33.32 17.08
N PHE A 3 21.34 33.30 17.89
CA PHE A 3 22.28 32.18 18.01
C PHE A 3 21.58 30.85 18.30
N GLN A 4 20.51 30.89 19.10
CA GLN A 4 19.72 29.72 19.47
C GLN A 4 19.02 29.06 18.27
N THR A 5 18.43 29.86 17.37
CA THR A 5 17.76 29.37 16.16
C THR A 5 18.76 28.72 15.21
N ILE A 6 19.96 29.32 15.09
CA ILE A 6 21.05 28.81 14.27
C ILE A 6 21.56 27.45 14.80
N CYS A 7 21.69 27.29 16.12
CA CYS A 7 22.10 26.03 16.73
C CYS A 7 21.03 24.94 16.58
N PHE A 8 19.74 25.27 16.78
CA PHE A 8 18.65 24.31 16.60
C PHE A 8 18.58 23.77 15.17
N PHE A 9 18.66 24.67 14.18
CA PHE A 9 18.64 24.28 12.76
C PHE A 9 19.84 23.42 12.38
N LYS A 10 21.03 23.74 12.90
CA LYS A 10 22.25 22.94 12.69
C LYS A 10 22.12 21.54 13.27
N TYR A 11 21.65 21.41 14.51
CA TYR A 11 21.49 20.12 15.17
C TYR A 11 20.53 19.21 14.39
N HIS A 12 19.36 19.74 13.99
CA HIS A 12 18.37 18.98 13.23
C HIS A 12 18.89 18.54 11.85
N SER A 13 19.59 19.44 11.15
CA SER A 13 20.14 19.15 9.82
C SER A 13 21.24 18.07 9.87
N ILE A 14 22.16 18.15 10.84
CA ILE A 14 23.24 17.15 11.01
C ILE A 14 22.65 15.78 11.38
N TYR A 15 21.70 15.78 12.31
CA TYR A 15 21.00 14.57 12.74
C TYR A 15 20.33 13.85 11.56
N GLY A 16 19.54 14.58 10.77
CA GLY A 16 18.88 14.04 9.58
C GLY A 16 19.87 13.56 8.52
N TYR A 17 20.96 14.29 8.31
CA TYR A 17 21.99 13.94 7.32
C TYR A 17 22.70 12.61 7.64
N VAL A 18 23.14 12.44 8.89
CA VAL A 18 23.83 11.20 9.31
C VAL A 18 22.90 9.99 9.20
N PHE A 19 21.64 10.16 9.58
CA PHE A 19 20.66 9.09 9.50
C PHE A 19 20.29 8.74 8.05
N ALA A 20 20.10 9.75 7.19
CA ALA A 20 19.83 9.52 5.77
C ALA A 20 20.97 8.72 5.11
N ARG A 21 22.22 9.08 5.43
CA ARG A 21 23.40 8.39 4.89
C ARG A 21 23.55 6.95 5.41
N SER A 22 23.21 6.69 6.67
CA SER A 22 23.24 5.33 7.21
C SER A 22 22.12 4.45 6.61
N GLY A 23 20.93 5.02 6.39
CA GLY A 23 19.80 4.34 5.74
C GLY A 23 20.10 3.95 4.30
N GLU A 24 20.74 4.82 3.53
CA GLU A 24 21.18 4.52 2.16
C GLU A 24 22.24 3.40 2.14
N ALA A 25 23.23 3.47 3.02
CA ALA A 25 24.27 2.45 3.12
C ALA A 25 23.71 1.06 3.49
N LEU A 26 22.74 1.02 4.41
CA LEU A 26 22.05 -0.22 4.79
C LEU A 26 21.24 -0.79 3.61
N THR A 27 20.50 0.06 2.91
CA THR A 27 19.70 -0.32 1.75
C THR A 27 20.56 -0.90 0.64
N LYS A 28 21.72 -0.29 0.36
CA LYS A 28 22.69 -0.79 -0.61
C LYS A 28 23.18 -2.20 -0.25
N ARG A 29 23.46 -2.47 1.03
CA ARG A 29 23.87 -3.80 1.51
C ARG A 29 22.75 -4.82 1.38
N LEU A 30 21.51 -4.44 1.74
CA LEU A 30 20.34 -5.31 1.61
C LEU A 30 20.09 -5.69 0.15
N ARG A 31 20.13 -4.72 -0.77
CA ARG A 31 19.96 -4.97 -2.21
C ARG A 31 21.03 -5.92 -2.76
N SER A 32 22.29 -5.75 -2.36
CA SER A 32 23.38 -6.63 -2.78
C SER A 32 23.20 -8.07 -2.25
N LYS A 33 22.85 -8.24 -0.97
CA LYS A 33 22.61 -9.56 -0.38
C LYS A 33 21.39 -10.25 -0.98
N ALA A 34 20.31 -9.51 -1.20
CA ALA A 34 19.09 -10.06 -1.78
C ALA A 34 19.30 -10.48 -3.24
N PHE A 35 20.03 -9.68 -4.04
CA PHE A 35 20.43 -10.09 -5.39
C PHE A 35 21.28 -11.36 -5.37
N GLN A 36 22.27 -11.44 -4.47
CA GLN A 36 23.10 -12.63 -4.32
C GLN A 36 22.27 -13.86 -3.91
N ALA A 37 21.24 -13.69 -3.08
CA ALA A 37 20.34 -14.77 -2.69
C ALA A 37 19.50 -15.28 -3.88
N ILE A 38 18.98 -14.38 -4.72
CA ILE A 38 18.22 -14.74 -5.93
C ILE A 38 19.11 -15.51 -6.91
N LEU A 39 20.38 -15.11 -7.09
CA LEU A 39 21.31 -15.81 -7.99
C LEU A 39 21.69 -17.23 -7.55
N ARG A 40 21.47 -17.58 -6.27
CA ARG A 40 21.77 -18.92 -5.73
C ARG A 40 20.61 -19.89 -5.84
N GLN A 41 19.50 -19.47 -6.46
CA GLN A 41 18.26 -20.24 -6.49
C GLN A 41 18.21 -21.18 -7.71
N ASP A 42 17.61 -22.35 -7.53
CA ASP A 42 17.57 -23.41 -8.56
C ASP A 42 16.73 -22.99 -9.79
N MET A 43 17.01 -23.58 -10.96
CA MET A 43 16.33 -23.25 -12.22
C MET A 43 14.81 -23.43 -12.14
N THR A 44 14.33 -24.45 -11.42
CA THR A 44 12.90 -24.72 -11.20
C THR A 44 12.18 -23.59 -10.44
N PHE A 45 12.92 -22.74 -9.72
CA PHE A 45 12.35 -21.55 -9.08
C PHE A 45 11.90 -20.51 -10.12
N PHE A 46 12.67 -20.34 -11.20
CA PHE A 46 12.44 -19.34 -12.24
C PHE A 46 11.40 -19.77 -13.28
N ASP A 47 11.05 -21.06 -13.34
CA ASP A 47 10.01 -21.58 -14.24
C ASP A 47 8.58 -21.19 -13.82
N ARG A 48 8.40 -20.75 -12.56
CA ARG A 48 7.10 -20.26 -12.10
C ARG A 48 6.85 -18.86 -12.65
N GLU A 49 5.68 -18.64 -13.27
CA GLU A 49 5.29 -17.36 -13.88
C GLU A 49 5.36 -16.18 -12.88
N GLU A 50 5.06 -16.42 -11.61
CA GLU A 50 5.18 -15.46 -10.51
C GLU A 50 6.64 -15.03 -10.20
N ASN A 51 7.62 -15.88 -10.55
CA ASN A 51 9.04 -15.71 -10.28
C ASN A 51 9.84 -15.35 -11.56
N SER A 52 9.17 -14.71 -12.51
CA SER A 52 9.85 -14.08 -13.63
C SER A 52 10.90 -13.08 -13.13
N ILE A 53 12.07 -13.06 -13.78
CA ILE A 53 13.22 -12.21 -13.43
C ILE A 53 12.82 -10.73 -13.34
N GLY A 54 11.91 -10.27 -14.22
CA GLY A 54 11.39 -8.90 -14.22
C GLY A 54 10.53 -8.59 -12.99
N ALA A 55 9.68 -9.55 -12.57
CA ALA A 55 8.85 -9.42 -11.38
C ALA A 55 9.70 -9.41 -10.10
N LEU A 56 10.71 -10.28 -10.00
CA LEU A 56 11.66 -10.30 -8.87
C LEU A 56 12.50 -9.02 -8.80
N CYS A 57 13.00 -8.51 -9.93
CA CYS A 57 13.79 -7.28 -9.96
C CYS A 57 12.94 -6.07 -9.51
N THR A 58 11.69 -6.01 -9.98
CA THR A 58 10.73 -4.97 -9.57
C THR A 58 10.41 -5.07 -8.09
N ARG A 59 10.09 -6.27 -7.60
CA ARG A 59 9.82 -6.52 -6.18
C ARG A 59 11.03 -6.14 -5.33
N LEU A 60 12.23 -6.54 -5.73
CA LEU A 60 13.46 -6.21 -5.02
C LEU A 60 13.70 -4.70 -4.96
N ALA A 61 13.45 -3.97 -6.05
CA ALA A 61 13.56 -2.52 -6.07
C ALA A 61 12.54 -1.83 -5.14
N THR A 62 11.29 -2.29 -5.17
CA THR A 62 10.20 -1.76 -4.33
C THR A 62 10.46 -2.04 -2.85
N GLU A 63 10.77 -3.28 -2.49
CA GLU A 63 11.05 -3.68 -1.09
C GLU A 63 12.27 -2.94 -0.54
N ALA A 64 13.33 -2.79 -1.35
CA ALA A 64 14.51 -2.01 -0.95
C ALA A 64 14.17 -0.54 -0.69
N SER A 65 13.36 0.09 -1.53
CA SER A 65 12.91 1.48 -1.37
C SER A 65 12.04 1.65 -0.11
N VAL A 66 11.13 0.71 0.14
CA VAL A 66 10.29 0.70 1.35
C VAL A 66 11.15 0.57 2.61
N VAL A 67 12.15 -0.32 2.61
CA VAL A 67 13.07 -0.50 3.73
C VAL A 67 13.96 0.74 3.93
N GLN A 68 14.39 1.41 2.85
CA GLN A 68 15.15 2.66 2.95
C GLN A 68 14.34 3.76 3.65
N CYS A 69 13.10 3.97 3.22
CA CYS A 69 12.20 4.97 3.81
C CYS A 69 11.82 4.62 5.25
N ALA A 70 11.54 3.34 5.52
CA ALA A 70 11.23 2.86 6.87
C ALA A 70 12.44 2.96 7.79
N THR A 71 13.65 2.61 7.31
CA THR A 71 14.84 2.63 8.14
C THR A 71 15.32 4.05 8.36
N GLY A 72 15.53 4.82 7.29
CA GLY A 72 15.97 6.22 7.30
C GLY A 72 15.17 7.12 8.25
N VAL A 73 14.01 7.57 7.81
CA VAL A 73 13.33 8.64 8.56
C VAL A 73 12.73 8.11 9.87
N ARG A 74 12.20 6.88 9.88
CA ARG A 74 11.46 6.40 11.06
C ARG A 74 12.34 5.96 12.20
N PHE A 75 13.48 5.30 11.96
CA PHE A 75 14.35 4.96 13.09
C PHE A 75 14.91 6.21 13.75
N GLY A 76 15.24 7.25 12.97
CA GLY A 76 15.62 8.54 13.53
C GLY A 76 14.56 9.05 14.52
N LEU A 77 13.31 9.17 14.07
CA LEU A 77 12.21 9.59 14.92
C LEU A 77 12.01 8.68 16.15
N ILE A 78 12.07 7.36 15.97
CA ILE A 78 11.94 6.39 17.08
C ILE A 78 13.03 6.61 18.11
N PHE A 79 14.29 6.72 17.69
CA PHE A 79 15.41 6.99 18.60
C PHE A 79 15.25 8.34 19.30
N GLN A 80 14.90 9.40 18.56
CA GLN A 80 14.69 10.72 19.13
C GLN A 80 13.63 10.69 20.25
N HIS A 81 12.49 10.02 20.00
CA HIS A 81 11.44 9.90 21.00
C HIS A 81 11.83 9.00 22.18
N LEU A 82 12.58 7.92 21.94
CA LEU A 82 13.12 7.06 23.00
C LEU A 82 14.07 7.85 23.92
N PHE A 83 15.03 8.57 23.36
CA PHE A 83 15.97 9.38 24.14
C PHE A 83 15.24 10.50 24.90
N ALA A 84 14.29 11.17 24.26
CA ALA A 84 13.48 12.19 24.92
C ALA A 84 12.66 11.62 26.08
N MET A 85 12.04 10.45 25.89
CA MET A 85 11.28 9.76 26.93
C MET A 85 12.18 9.37 28.10
N VAL A 86 13.35 8.78 27.83
CA VAL A 86 14.30 8.39 28.88
C VAL A 86 14.82 9.62 29.63
N ALA A 87 15.23 10.67 28.92
CA ALA A 87 15.69 11.91 29.54
C ALA A 87 14.60 12.58 30.38
N GLY A 88 13.36 12.60 29.88
CA GLY A 88 12.21 13.14 30.61
C GLY A 88 11.86 12.36 31.87
N ILE A 89 11.94 11.02 31.83
CA ILE A 89 11.73 10.17 33.00
C ILE A 89 12.84 10.40 34.04
N LEU A 90 14.11 10.41 33.61
CA LEU A 90 15.25 10.66 34.49
C LEU A 90 15.17 12.03 35.17
N LEU A 91 14.84 13.08 34.41
CA LEU A 91 14.64 14.43 34.94
C LEU A 91 13.42 14.51 35.87
N GLY A 92 12.33 13.81 35.53
CA GLY A 92 11.12 13.75 36.36
C GLY A 92 11.40 13.15 37.74
N PHE A 93 12.08 12.00 37.76
CA PHE A 93 12.50 11.35 39.01
C PHE A 93 13.46 12.22 39.84
N ALA A 94 14.31 13.02 39.20
CA ALA A 94 15.25 13.90 39.89
C ALA A 94 14.55 15.09 40.60
N CYS A 95 13.46 15.63 40.04
CA CYS A 95 12.76 16.78 40.65
C CYS A 95 11.76 16.38 41.73
N SER A 96 10.88 15.41 41.46
CA SER A 96 9.87 14.98 42.44
C SER A 96 9.23 13.66 42.05
N TRP A 97 9.52 12.61 42.82
CA TRP A 97 9.02 11.25 42.57
C TRP A 97 7.49 11.14 42.62
N GLN A 98 6.81 12.01 43.40
CA GLN A 98 5.35 12.01 43.53
C GLN A 98 4.64 12.45 42.25
N LEU A 99 5.17 13.47 41.56
CA LEU A 99 4.59 13.96 40.31
C LEU A 99 4.84 12.98 39.16
N THR A 100 6.00 12.31 39.16
CA THR A 100 6.36 11.36 38.10
C THR A 100 5.47 10.12 38.10
N LEU A 101 5.12 9.59 39.29
CA LEU A 101 4.21 8.44 39.43
C LEU A 101 2.82 8.74 38.84
N LEU A 102 2.29 9.93 39.08
CA LEU A 102 0.99 10.34 38.53
C LEU A 102 1.02 10.38 37.00
N MET A 103 2.09 10.94 36.42
CA MET A 103 2.26 11.02 34.97
C MET A 103 2.42 9.64 34.33
N ILE A 104 3.12 8.73 34.99
CA ILE A 104 3.28 7.34 34.55
C ILE A 104 1.95 6.59 34.53
N VAL A 105 1.00 6.90 35.41
CA VAL A 105 -0.34 6.28 35.41
C VAL A 105 -1.25 6.91 34.34
N PHE A 106 -1.14 8.22 34.10
CA PHE A 106 -1.93 8.90 33.07
C PHE A 106 -1.50 8.55 31.63
N LEU A 107 -0.19 8.37 31.39
CA LEU A 107 0.35 8.01 30.08
C LEU A 107 -0.32 6.76 29.45
N PRO A 108 -0.38 5.59 30.12
CA PRO A 108 -0.98 4.39 29.57
C PRO A 108 -2.49 4.51 29.41
N LEU A 109 -3.17 5.26 30.28
CA LEU A 109 -4.61 5.50 30.13
C LEU A 109 -4.92 6.28 28.84
N MET A 110 -4.13 7.32 28.55
CA MET A 110 -4.26 8.10 27.32
C MET A 110 -3.88 7.28 26.08
N LEU A 111 -2.78 6.51 26.14
CA LEU A 111 -2.37 5.61 25.06
C LEU A 111 -3.42 4.53 24.79
N PHE A 112 -4.03 3.97 25.83
CA PHE A 112 -5.09 2.98 25.70
C PHE A 112 -6.31 3.54 24.98
N GLY A 113 -6.76 4.74 25.36
CA GLY A 113 -7.86 5.43 24.68
C GLY A 113 -7.56 5.69 23.19
N GLY A 114 -6.38 6.23 22.89
CA GLY A 114 -5.97 6.48 21.49
C GLY A 114 -5.78 5.20 20.67
N PHE A 115 -5.26 4.14 21.29
CA PHE A 115 -5.12 2.84 20.64
C PHE A 115 -6.48 2.24 20.29
N LEU A 116 -7.44 2.28 21.22
CA LEU A 116 -8.79 1.80 20.97
C LEU A 116 -9.45 2.56 19.82
N GLN A 117 -9.33 3.89 19.80
CA GLN A 117 -9.84 4.72 18.71
C GLN A 117 -9.22 4.34 17.35
N THR A 118 -7.90 4.18 17.30
CA THR A 118 -7.19 3.82 16.07
C THR A 118 -7.60 2.44 15.58
N ARG A 119 -7.71 1.46 16.49
CA ARG A 119 -8.17 0.10 16.16
C ARG A 119 -9.60 0.10 15.64
N LEU A 120 -10.46 0.90 16.26
CA LEU A 120 -11.85 1.04 15.85
C LEU A 120 -11.96 1.63 14.44
N THR A 121 -11.19 2.68 14.12
CA THR A 121 -11.15 3.27 12.77
C THR A 121 -10.67 2.27 11.72
N VAL A 122 -9.62 1.50 12.02
CA VAL A 122 -9.11 0.46 11.10
C VAL A 122 -10.14 -0.64 10.90
N TYR A 123 -10.82 -1.05 11.98
CA TYR A 123 -11.88 -2.06 11.93
C TYR A 123 -13.05 -1.62 11.03
N TYR A 124 -13.54 -0.39 11.20
CA TYR A 124 -14.59 0.15 10.34
C TYR A 124 -14.14 0.25 8.88
N SER A 125 -12.93 0.73 8.61
CA SER A 125 -12.40 0.82 7.24
C SER A 125 -12.36 -0.53 6.53
N SER A 126 -11.98 -1.61 7.23
CA SER A 126 -11.99 -2.96 6.65
C SER A 126 -13.40 -3.47 6.38
N LYS A 127 -14.35 -3.17 7.27
CA LYS A 127 -15.76 -3.54 7.10
C LYS A 127 -16.38 -2.80 5.91
N ASP A 128 -16.11 -1.50 5.79
CA ASP A 128 -16.60 -0.66 4.69
C ASP A 128 -16.09 -1.15 3.34
N LYS A 129 -14.80 -1.53 3.26
CA LYS A 129 -14.23 -2.14 2.05
C LYS A 129 -14.95 -3.41 1.63
N HIS A 130 -15.29 -4.29 2.58
CA HIS A 130 -16.00 -5.53 2.27
C HIS A 130 -17.44 -5.28 1.80
N ILE A 131 -18.14 -4.31 2.41
CA ILE A 131 -19.48 -3.92 1.94
C ILE A 131 -19.41 -3.29 0.55
N LEU A 132 -18.41 -2.43 0.30
CA LEU A 132 -18.18 -1.83 -1.01
C LEU A 132 -17.84 -2.87 -2.08
N GLU A 133 -17.03 -3.88 -1.76
CA GLU A 133 -16.69 -4.97 -2.67
C GLU A 133 -17.93 -5.80 -3.04
N ASN A 134 -18.77 -6.14 -2.05
CA ASN A 134 -20.00 -6.89 -2.31
C ASN A 134 -21.00 -6.08 -3.13
N ALA A 135 -21.18 -4.78 -2.82
CA ALA A 135 -22.01 -3.89 -3.62
C ALA A 135 -21.48 -3.77 -5.06
N GLY A 136 -20.16 -3.66 -5.22
CA GLY A 136 -19.51 -3.63 -6.54
C GLY A 136 -19.74 -4.90 -7.36
N LYS A 137 -19.68 -6.08 -6.73
CA LYS A 137 -20.00 -7.37 -7.38
C LYS A 137 -21.46 -7.44 -7.82
N VAL A 138 -22.40 -7.02 -6.97
CA VAL A 138 -23.84 -7.03 -7.30
C VAL A 138 -24.12 -6.08 -8.48
N CYS A 139 -23.67 -4.82 -8.40
CA CYS A 139 -23.84 -3.87 -9.51
C CYS A 139 -23.16 -4.36 -10.81
N GLY A 140 -21.99 -5.00 -10.71
CA GLY A 140 -21.29 -5.56 -11.86
C GLY A 140 -22.07 -6.69 -12.53
N ASN A 141 -22.65 -7.59 -11.73
CA ASN A 141 -23.48 -8.69 -12.24
C ASN A 141 -24.78 -8.18 -12.88
N ASP A 142 -25.45 -7.22 -12.24
CA ASP A 142 -26.69 -6.62 -12.77
C ASP A 142 -26.44 -5.91 -14.11
N PHE A 143 -25.33 -5.17 -14.22
CA PHE A 143 -24.94 -4.52 -15.48
C PHE A 143 -24.66 -5.55 -16.59
N PHE A 144 -23.91 -6.61 -16.27
CA PHE A 144 -23.63 -7.68 -17.23
C PHE A 144 -24.90 -8.36 -17.72
N PHE A 145 -25.86 -8.64 -16.82
CA PHE A 145 -27.14 -9.25 -17.17
C PHE A 145 -28.00 -8.38 -18.09
N ILE A 146 -28.04 -7.06 -17.86
CA ILE A 146 -28.75 -6.12 -18.75
C ILE A 146 -28.11 -6.11 -20.16
N MET A 147 -26.78 -6.08 -20.24
CA MET A 147 -26.08 -6.11 -21.53
C MET A 147 -26.34 -7.42 -22.28
N ASP A 148 -26.28 -8.56 -21.58
CA ASP A 148 -26.59 -9.88 -22.15
C ASP A 148 -28.04 -9.94 -22.68
N SER A 149 -29.00 -9.42 -21.90
CA SER A 149 -30.41 -9.36 -22.31
C SER A 149 -30.63 -8.48 -23.55
N LEU A 150 -29.96 -7.32 -23.62
CA LEU A 150 -30.01 -6.45 -24.80
C LEU A 150 -29.36 -7.11 -26.01
N TYR A 151 -28.22 -7.78 -25.84
CA TYR A 151 -27.54 -8.51 -26.90
C TYR A 151 -28.44 -9.60 -27.47
N CYS A 152 -29.03 -10.44 -26.61
CA CYS A 152 -29.98 -11.48 -26.99
C CYS A 152 -31.20 -10.88 -27.72
N SER A 153 -31.75 -9.76 -27.23
CA SER A 153 -32.87 -9.07 -27.89
C SER A 153 -32.51 -8.52 -29.27
N THR A 154 -31.26 -8.07 -29.48
CA THR A 154 -30.78 -7.66 -30.81
C THR A 154 -30.56 -8.85 -31.75
N GLU A 155 -30.11 -9.99 -31.23
CA GLU A 155 -29.93 -11.22 -32.00
C GLU A 155 -31.26 -11.79 -32.47
N ASP A 156 -32.29 -11.81 -31.62
CA ASP A 156 -33.65 -12.19 -32.02
C ASP A 156 -34.22 -11.27 -33.11
N ARG A 157 -33.94 -9.97 -33.03
CA ARG A 157 -34.35 -9.00 -34.06
C ARG A 157 -33.62 -9.23 -35.38
N TYR A 158 -32.34 -9.57 -35.35
CA TYR A 158 -31.56 -9.87 -36.56
C TYR A 158 -31.91 -11.24 -37.16
N GLY A 159 -32.08 -12.27 -36.32
CA GLY A 159 -32.50 -13.61 -36.71
C GLY A 159 -33.91 -13.65 -37.29
N SER A 160 -34.82 -12.79 -36.81
CA SER A 160 -36.15 -12.60 -37.40
C SER A 160 -36.09 -11.93 -38.77
N HIS A 161 -35.19 -10.96 -38.97
CA HIS A 161 -34.94 -10.34 -40.29
C HIS A 161 -34.25 -11.31 -41.27
N SER A 162 -33.41 -12.24 -40.80
CA SER A 162 -32.75 -13.25 -41.64
C SER A 162 -33.67 -14.41 -42.06
N LYS A 163 -34.78 -14.66 -41.35
CA LYS A 163 -35.75 -15.74 -41.68
C LYS A 163 -36.70 -15.40 -42.83
N HIS A 164 -36.76 -14.14 -43.25
CA HIS A 164 -37.20 -13.76 -44.58
C HIS A 164 -35.97 -13.51 -45.45
N PRO A 165 -35.34 -14.55 -46.04
CA PRO A 165 -34.61 -14.28 -47.27
C PRO A 165 -35.66 -13.68 -48.20
N ASN A 166 -35.43 -12.43 -48.61
CA ASN A 166 -36.23 -11.83 -49.67
C ASN A 166 -35.99 -12.70 -50.91
N SER A 167 -36.82 -13.73 -51.10
CA SER A 167 -36.81 -14.62 -52.26
C SER A 167 -36.80 -13.80 -53.54
N ASN A 168 -37.51 -12.67 -53.52
CA ASN A 168 -37.66 -11.76 -54.64
C ASN A 168 -36.34 -11.02 -54.95
N ALA A 169 -35.49 -10.73 -53.95
CA ALA A 169 -34.18 -10.12 -54.18
C ALA A 169 -33.13 -11.13 -54.69
N VAL A 170 -33.23 -12.39 -54.27
CA VAL A 170 -32.37 -13.47 -54.81
C VAL A 170 -32.78 -13.82 -56.25
N ASP A 171 -34.07 -13.73 -56.56
CA ASP A 171 -34.60 -13.92 -57.92
C ASP A 171 -34.33 -12.71 -58.83
N GLU A 172 -34.37 -11.48 -58.34
CA GLU A 172 -34.00 -10.28 -59.12
C GLU A 172 -32.51 -10.26 -59.51
N ILE A 173 -31.61 -10.69 -58.62
CA ILE A 173 -30.17 -10.73 -58.92
C ILE A 173 -29.84 -11.84 -59.94
N LYS A 174 -30.59 -12.95 -59.95
CA LYS A 174 -30.49 -13.99 -60.99
C LYS A 174 -30.99 -13.56 -62.37
N LEU A 175 -31.77 -12.48 -62.45
CA LEU A 175 -32.36 -11.98 -63.70
C LEU A 175 -31.51 -10.86 -64.34
N LEU A 176 -30.63 -10.25 -63.54
CA LEU A 176 -29.68 -9.21 -63.96
C LEU A 176 -28.29 -9.75 -64.35
N LEU A 177 -28.04 -11.06 -64.16
CA LEU A 177 -26.78 -11.76 -64.48
C LEU A 177 -27.06 -12.85 -65.51
#